data_AF-A0A2D9S1U0-F1
#
_entry.id   AF-A0A2D9S1U0-F1
#
_cell.length_a   1.000
_cell.length_b   1.000
_cell.length_c   1.000
_cell.angle_alpha   90.00
_cell.angle_beta   90.00
_cell.angle_gamma   90.00
#
_symmetry.space_group_name_H-M   'P 1'
#
loop_
_entity.id
_entity.type
_entity.pdbx_description
1 polymer ?
#
loop_
_entity_poly.entity_id
_entity_poly.type
_entity_poly.pdbx_seq_one_letter_code
_entity_poly.pdbx_strand_id
1 'polypeptide(L)'
;MDTKLINKYKKYAATEEAFAVLFVKKHLRKAQGCWVDIINCRQYEMSEDQLHFRYVNGGLFKRKLKPKYPPKSDFTVNGQFDESNYILMVRAITWETAHLDIEQQKSKRVSPLNFKITGVSYDKNKGCNGYFRDDAPPEIKALENDLSNRTNPLWDRAMKYVNEPEFVYKIKSVNLYRTGR
;
A
#
# COMPACT_ATOMS: atom_id res chain seq x y z
N MET A 1 -8.02 23.45 -18.58
CA MET A 1 -7.69 22.36 -17.63
C MET A 1 -7.91 22.87 -16.22
N ASP A 2 -8.68 22.18 -15.36
CA ASP A 2 -8.89 22.60 -13.97
C ASP A 2 -7.62 22.34 -13.12
N THR A 3 -6.75 23.34 -13.10
CA THR A 3 -5.48 23.30 -12.37
C THR A 3 -5.68 23.25 -10.85
N LYS A 4 -6.79 23.81 -10.34
CA LYS A 4 -7.09 23.81 -8.91
C LYS A 4 -7.42 22.40 -8.43
N LEU A 5 -8.26 21.67 -9.16
CA LEU A 5 -8.60 20.28 -8.86
C LEU A 5 -7.35 19.38 -8.91
N ILE A 6 -6.54 19.50 -9.96
CA ILE A 6 -5.31 18.72 -10.10
C ILE A 6 -4.35 18.96 -8.92
N ASN A 7 -4.15 20.21 -8.52
CA ASN A 7 -3.27 20.54 -7.41
C ASN A 7 -3.80 19.98 -6.08
N LYS A 8 -5.12 20.01 -5.87
CA LYS A 8 -5.75 19.39 -4.70
C LYS A 8 -5.53 17.87 -4.69
N TYR A 9 -5.72 17.22 -5.84
CA TYR A 9 -5.47 15.79 -5.99
C TYR A 9 -4.00 15.42 -5.78
N LYS A 10 -3.03 16.19 -6.31
CA LYS A 10 -1.59 15.93 -6.10
C LYS A 10 -1.22 15.97 -4.61
N LYS A 11 -1.74 16.95 -3.87
CA LYS A 11 -1.54 17.05 -2.41
C LYS A 11 -2.12 15.82 -1.71
N TYR A 12 -3.34 15.42 -2.08
CA TYR A 12 -3.97 14.21 -1.54
C TYR A 12 -3.17 12.94 -1.88
N ALA A 13 -2.71 12.79 -3.12
CA ALA A 13 -2.05 11.57 -3.59
C ALA A 13 -0.75 11.23 -2.85
N ALA A 14 -0.17 12.21 -2.14
CA ALA A 14 1.01 12.04 -1.31
C ALA A 14 0.70 11.74 0.18
N THR A 15 -0.57 11.62 0.57
CA THR A 15 -0.95 11.38 1.97
C THR A 15 -1.01 9.89 2.30
N GLU A 16 -0.88 9.58 3.60
CA GLU A 16 -1.08 8.23 4.14
C GLU A 16 -2.46 7.66 3.76
N GLU A 17 -3.49 8.51 3.74
CA GLU A 17 -4.86 8.13 3.36
C GLU A 17 -4.94 7.63 1.91
N ALA A 18 -4.26 8.29 0.97
CA ALA A 18 -4.23 7.87 -0.43
C ALA A 18 -3.56 6.49 -0.57
N PHE A 19 -2.47 6.25 0.14
CA PHE A 19 -1.81 4.95 0.19
C PHE A 19 -2.71 3.88 0.83
N ALA A 20 -3.46 4.23 1.88
CA ALA A 20 -4.42 3.34 2.50
C ALA A 20 -5.55 2.94 1.53
N VAL A 21 -6.07 3.86 0.71
CA VAL A 21 -7.06 3.55 -0.34
C VAL A 21 -6.49 2.57 -1.37
N LEU A 22 -5.25 2.76 -1.80
CA LEU A 22 -4.57 1.85 -2.73
C LEU A 22 -4.37 0.46 -2.10
N PHE A 23 -3.90 0.42 -0.86
CA PHE A 23 -3.72 -0.80 -0.08
C PHE A 23 -5.03 -1.59 0.04
N VAL A 24 -6.14 -0.93 0.39
CA VAL A 24 -7.46 -1.58 0.48
C VAL A 24 -7.88 -2.16 -0.87
N LYS A 25 -7.75 -1.40 -1.97
CA LYS A 25 -8.09 -1.90 -3.31
C LYS A 25 -7.24 -3.11 -3.73
N LYS A 26 -5.97 -3.16 -3.32
CA LYS A 26 -5.05 -4.27 -3.60
C LYS A 26 -5.42 -5.55 -2.83
N HIS A 27 -5.83 -5.41 -1.56
CA HIS A 27 -5.99 -6.55 -0.65
C HIS A 27 -7.45 -6.94 -0.34
N LEU A 28 -8.42 -6.13 -0.74
CA LEU A 28 -9.84 -6.38 -0.49
C LEU A 28 -10.65 -6.40 -1.79
N ARG A 29 -10.88 -7.59 -2.35
CA ARG A 29 -11.69 -7.78 -3.57
C ARG A 29 -13.08 -7.13 -3.48
N LYS A 30 -13.71 -7.13 -2.30
CA LYS A 30 -15.01 -6.48 -2.08
C LYS A 30 -15.01 -4.96 -2.27
N ALA A 31 -13.84 -4.30 -2.32
CA ALA A 31 -13.74 -2.89 -2.62
C ALA A 31 -14.05 -2.57 -4.11
N GLN A 32 -14.05 -3.58 -4.99
CA GLN A 32 -14.44 -3.40 -6.38
C GLN A 32 -15.88 -2.89 -6.48
N GLY A 33 -16.10 -1.86 -7.29
CA GLY A 33 -17.43 -1.22 -7.43
C GLY A 33 -17.86 -0.38 -6.22
N CYS A 34 -16.98 -0.16 -5.23
CA CYS A 34 -17.23 0.71 -4.09
C CYS A 34 -16.31 1.95 -4.12
N TRP A 35 -16.69 2.98 -3.37
CA TRP A 35 -15.78 4.01 -2.85
C TRP A 35 -15.24 3.55 -1.51
N VAL A 36 -13.97 3.83 -1.27
CA VAL A 36 -13.26 3.49 -0.03
C VAL A 36 -13.15 4.77 0.77
N ASP A 37 -13.74 4.77 1.96
CA ASP A 37 -13.66 5.84 2.95
C ASP A 37 -12.74 5.38 4.08
N ILE A 38 -11.60 6.04 4.26
CA ILE A 38 -10.62 5.69 5.29
C ILE A 38 -10.99 6.44 6.57
N ILE A 39 -11.17 5.70 7.67
CA ILE A 39 -11.47 6.28 8.99
C ILE A 39 -10.19 6.46 9.80
N ASN A 40 -9.33 5.44 9.80
CA ASN A 40 -8.07 5.45 10.53
C ASN A 40 -7.11 4.42 9.94
N CYS A 41 -5.84 4.76 9.82
CA CYS A 41 -4.77 3.88 9.37
C CYS A 41 -3.47 4.18 10.14
N ARG A 42 -2.55 3.23 10.10
CA ARG A 42 -1.18 3.44 10.59
C ARG A 42 -0.19 2.62 9.78
N GLN A 43 0.75 3.28 9.13
CA GLN A 43 1.92 2.65 8.50
C GLN A 43 2.93 2.10 9.52
N TYR A 44 3.81 1.22 9.08
CA TYR A 44 5.01 0.84 9.81
C TYR A 44 6.07 1.93 9.66
N GLU A 45 6.48 2.58 10.76
CA GLU A 45 7.45 3.69 10.71
C GLU A 45 8.83 3.26 10.15
N MET A 46 9.21 2.00 10.35
CA MET A 46 10.50 1.46 9.91
C MET A 46 10.47 0.87 8.49
N SER A 47 9.37 1.02 7.77
CA SER A 47 9.21 0.46 6.43
C SER A 47 9.37 1.53 5.36
N GLU A 48 10.23 1.28 4.37
CA GLU A 48 10.34 2.13 3.18
C GLU A 48 9.14 1.98 2.23
N ASP A 49 8.43 0.85 2.28
CA ASP A 49 7.20 0.64 1.50
C ASP A 49 5.99 1.31 2.17
N GLN A 50 5.41 2.30 1.47
CA GLN A 50 4.23 3.07 1.88
C GLN A 50 2.93 2.24 1.96
N LEU A 51 2.93 1.01 1.47
CA LEU A 51 1.81 0.07 1.56
C LEU A 51 1.94 -0.89 2.75
N HIS A 52 3.00 -0.80 3.55
CA HIS A 52 3.13 -1.59 4.77
C HIS A 52 2.36 -0.95 5.93
N PHE A 53 1.08 -1.30 6.04
CA PHE A 53 0.21 -0.85 7.11
C PHE A 53 0.17 -1.83 8.29
N ARG A 54 0.27 -1.31 9.53
CA ARG A 54 -0.11 -2.04 10.76
C ARG A 54 -1.60 -2.34 10.72
N TYR A 55 -2.40 -1.33 10.39
CA TYR A 55 -3.84 -1.48 10.16
C TYR A 55 -4.38 -0.40 9.22
N VAL A 56 -5.50 -0.72 8.57
CA VAL A 56 -6.37 0.21 7.85
C VAL A 56 -7.82 -0.14 8.17
N ASN A 57 -8.56 0.84 8.67
CA ASN A 57 -9.98 0.74 8.99
C ASN A 57 -10.77 1.74 8.16
N GLY A 58 -11.95 1.35 7.70
CA GLY A 58 -12.77 2.22 6.87
C GLY A 58 -14.12 1.63 6.49
N GLY A 59 -14.81 2.33 5.61
CA GLY A 59 -16.10 1.96 5.04
C GLY A 59 -16.03 1.77 3.52
N LEU A 60 -16.74 0.76 3.01
CA LEU A 60 -17.05 0.62 1.59
C LEU A 60 -18.45 1.14 1.32
N PHE A 61 -18.54 2.22 0.54
CA PHE A 61 -19.79 2.78 0.04
C PHE A 61 -20.02 2.31 -1.39
N LYS A 62 -21.22 1.81 -1.70
CA LYS A 62 -21.56 1.52 -3.10
C LYS A 62 -21.57 2.83 -3.89
N ARG A 63 -20.99 2.80 -5.09
CA ARG A 63 -20.94 3.99 -5.96
C ARG A 63 -22.35 4.37 -6.40
N LYS A 64 -22.75 5.61 -6.18
CA LYS A 64 -24.00 6.19 -6.68
C LYS A 64 -23.73 7.27 -7.71
N LEU A 65 -22.71 8.10 -7.49
CA LEU A 65 -22.22 9.05 -8.48
C LEU A 65 -21.22 8.38 -9.42
N LYS A 66 -21.29 8.78 -10.70
CA LYS A 66 -20.33 8.38 -11.73
C LYS A 66 -19.50 9.59 -12.12
N PRO A 67 -18.16 9.48 -12.16
CA PRO A 67 -17.31 10.57 -12.61
C PRO A 67 -17.59 10.87 -14.08
N LYS A 68 -17.57 12.15 -14.44
CA LYS A 68 -17.71 12.61 -15.83
C LYS A 68 -16.34 13.03 -16.33
N TYR A 69 -15.75 12.23 -17.20
CA TYR A 69 -14.42 12.51 -17.74
C TYR A 69 -14.51 13.36 -19.00
N PRO A 70 -13.54 14.27 -19.24
CA PRO A 70 -13.43 14.95 -20.50
C PRO A 70 -13.13 13.95 -21.63
N PRO A 71 -13.54 14.25 -22.87
CA PRO A 71 -13.11 13.47 -24.03
C PRO A 71 -11.60 13.59 -24.25
N LYS A 72 -10.99 12.54 -24.84
CA LYS A 72 -9.54 12.55 -25.14
C LYS A 72 -9.13 13.65 -26.13
N SER A 73 -10.05 14.13 -26.96
CA SER A 73 -9.85 15.24 -27.90
C SER A 73 -9.41 16.51 -27.19
N ASP A 74 -9.89 16.76 -25.97
CA ASP A 74 -9.54 17.96 -25.18
C ASP A 74 -8.07 17.95 -24.73
N PHE A 75 -7.40 16.81 -24.87
CA PHE A 75 -6.00 16.57 -24.51
C PHE A 75 -5.16 16.20 -25.74
N THR A 76 -5.69 16.43 -26.95
CA THR A 76 -4.95 16.17 -28.19
C THR A 76 -4.56 17.50 -28.82
N VAL A 77 -3.26 17.76 -28.92
CA VAL A 77 -2.72 18.98 -29.54
C VAL A 77 -1.93 18.57 -30.77
N ASN A 78 -2.26 19.14 -31.94
CA ASN A 78 -1.61 18.81 -33.22
C ASN A 78 -1.56 17.30 -33.52
N GLY A 79 -2.64 16.59 -33.19
CA GLY A 79 -2.75 15.13 -33.39
C GLY A 79 -1.98 14.28 -32.37
N GLN A 80 -1.26 14.87 -31.42
CA GLN A 80 -0.60 14.16 -30.33
C GLN A 80 -1.43 14.21 -29.05
N PHE A 81 -1.77 13.03 -28.52
CA PHE A 81 -2.54 12.89 -27.29
C PHE A 81 -1.62 12.98 -26.06
N ASP A 82 -1.89 13.95 -25.19
CA ASP A 82 -1.23 14.10 -23.89
C ASP A 82 -1.84 13.15 -22.87
N GLU A 83 -1.40 11.90 -22.93
CA GLU A 83 -1.89 10.82 -22.07
C GLU A 83 -1.61 11.10 -20.58
N SER A 84 -0.45 11.68 -20.25
CA SER A 84 -0.04 11.93 -18.87
C SER A 84 -1.00 12.89 -18.17
N ASN A 85 -1.30 14.01 -18.82
CA ASN A 85 -2.23 14.99 -18.28
C ASN A 85 -3.67 14.49 -18.28
N TYR A 86 -4.07 13.69 -19.27
CA TYR A 86 -5.39 13.06 -19.30
C TYR A 86 -5.60 12.11 -18.12
N ILE A 87 -4.66 11.20 -17.88
CA ILE A 87 -4.73 10.24 -16.76
C ILE A 87 -4.78 10.98 -15.42
N LEU A 88 -3.96 12.03 -15.27
CA LEU A 88 -3.95 12.84 -14.05
C LEU A 88 -5.32 13.51 -13.81
N MET A 89 -5.94 14.07 -14.85
CA MET A 89 -7.28 14.64 -14.77
C MET A 89 -8.33 13.59 -14.39
N VAL A 90 -8.31 12.43 -15.05
CA VAL A 90 -9.23 11.31 -14.75
C VAL A 90 -9.12 10.89 -13.28
N ARG A 91 -7.90 10.78 -12.75
CA ARG A 91 -7.67 10.45 -11.34
C ARG A 91 -8.24 11.52 -10.40
N ALA A 92 -7.99 12.80 -10.70
CA ALA A 92 -8.48 13.91 -9.89
C ALA A 92 -10.02 13.98 -9.87
N ILE A 93 -10.68 13.85 -11.03
CA ILE A 93 -12.14 13.80 -11.14
C ILE A 93 -12.71 12.59 -10.40
N THR A 94 -12.08 11.43 -10.53
CA THR A 94 -12.51 10.21 -9.83
C THR A 94 -12.44 10.38 -8.32
N TRP A 95 -11.33 10.95 -7.83
CA TRP A 95 -11.11 11.24 -6.42
C TRP A 95 -12.16 12.21 -5.88
N GLU A 96 -12.41 13.32 -6.58
CA GLU A 96 -13.40 14.32 -6.16
C GLU A 96 -14.82 13.76 -6.17
N THR A 97 -15.18 13.01 -7.22
CA THR A 97 -16.49 12.35 -7.31
C THR A 97 -16.69 11.36 -6.17
N ALA A 98 -15.66 10.58 -5.82
CA ALA A 98 -15.72 9.63 -4.72
C ALA A 98 -15.96 10.33 -3.39
N HIS A 99 -15.22 11.39 -3.09
CA HIS A 99 -15.38 12.17 -1.86
C HIS A 99 -16.78 12.79 -1.78
N LEU A 100 -17.24 13.42 -2.87
CA LEU A 100 -18.57 14.01 -2.92
C LEU A 100 -19.67 12.96 -2.68
N ASP A 101 -19.58 11.80 -3.32
CA ASP A 101 -20.57 10.72 -3.15
C ASP A 101 -20.55 10.16 -1.72
N ILE A 102 -19.37 9.90 -1.15
CA ILE A 102 -19.23 9.45 0.23
C ILE A 102 -19.89 10.45 1.19
N GLU A 103 -19.58 11.74 1.07
CA GLU A 103 -20.15 12.77 1.95
C GLU A 103 -21.67 12.91 1.80
N GLN A 104 -22.20 12.80 0.58
CA GLN A 104 -23.65 12.73 0.35
C GLN A 104 -24.30 11.48 0.95
N GLN A 105 -23.60 10.36 0.96
CA GLN A 105 -24.09 9.12 1.57
C GLN A 105 -24.05 9.18 3.10
N LYS A 106 -22.98 9.75 3.68
CA LYS A 106 -22.86 9.99 5.12
C LYS A 106 -23.94 10.95 5.63
N SER A 107 -24.20 12.06 4.93
CA SER A 107 -25.27 12.99 5.31
C SER A 107 -26.67 12.35 5.29
N LYS A 108 -26.88 11.38 4.39
CA LYS A 108 -28.09 10.54 4.33
C LYS A 108 -28.06 9.33 5.28
N ARG A 109 -27.06 9.24 6.17
CA ARG A 109 -26.88 8.14 7.14
C ARG A 109 -26.87 6.74 6.51
N VAL A 110 -26.36 6.63 5.29
CA VAL A 110 -26.19 5.33 4.62
C VAL A 110 -25.10 4.54 5.36
N SER A 111 -25.41 3.35 5.85
CA SER A 111 -24.43 2.49 6.51
C SER A 111 -23.47 1.85 5.48
N PRO A 112 -22.14 2.04 5.60
CA PRO A 112 -21.19 1.35 4.75
C PRO A 112 -21.01 -0.12 5.16
N LEU A 113 -20.40 -0.91 4.27
CA LEU A 113 -19.77 -2.16 4.70
C LEU A 113 -18.39 -1.83 5.28
N ASN A 114 -18.24 -1.92 6.60
CA ASN A 114 -16.97 -1.61 7.23
C ASN A 114 -15.94 -2.71 7.00
N PHE A 115 -14.68 -2.32 7.06
CA PHE A 115 -13.56 -3.24 6.99
C PHE A 115 -12.47 -2.86 7.97
N LYS A 116 -11.69 -3.89 8.35
CA LYS A 116 -10.42 -3.76 9.06
C LYS A 116 -9.42 -4.71 8.44
N ILE A 117 -8.36 -4.16 7.86
CA ILE A 117 -7.23 -4.92 7.36
C ILE A 117 -6.07 -4.69 8.32
N THR A 118 -5.37 -5.75 8.71
CA THR A 118 -4.17 -5.64 9.54
C THR A 118 -3.01 -6.33 8.85
N GLY A 119 -1.84 -5.70 8.94
CA GLY A 119 -0.58 -6.27 8.47
C GLY A 119 0.34 -6.58 9.64
N VAL A 120 1.32 -7.43 9.37
CA VAL A 120 2.45 -7.67 10.26
C VAL A 120 3.74 -7.55 9.47
N SER A 121 4.69 -6.79 10.00
CA SER A 121 6.09 -6.81 9.58
C SER A 121 6.90 -7.51 10.66
N TYR A 122 7.71 -8.48 10.29
CA TYR A 122 8.57 -9.21 11.20
C TYR A 122 9.87 -9.61 10.49
N ASP A 123 10.97 -9.62 11.23
CA ASP A 123 12.22 -10.20 10.75
C ASP A 123 12.06 -11.71 10.64
N LYS A 124 12.19 -12.25 9.42
CA LYS A 124 12.03 -13.68 9.15
C LYS A 124 13.20 -14.50 9.71
N ASN A 125 14.35 -13.86 9.92
CA ASN A 125 15.56 -14.48 10.48
C ASN A 125 15.59 -14.36 12.01
N LYS A 126 14.58 -13.72 12.61
CA LYS A 126 14.43 -13.61 14.06
C LYS A 126 14.40 -14.99 14.72
N GLY A 127 15.41 -15.26 15.56
CA GLY A 127 15.58 -16.54 16.26
C GLY A 127 16.71 -17.41 15.70
N CYS A 128 17.33 -17.02 14.57
CA CYS A 128 18.62 -17.57 14.18
C CYS A 128 19.69 -17.00 15.13
N ASN A 129 20.34 -17.88 15.90
CA ASN A 129 21.32 -17.47 16.92
C ASN A 129 22.76 -17.41 16.41
N GLY A 130 23.02 -17.96 15.21
CA GLY A 130 24.33 -17.96 14.55
C GLY A 130 24.62 -16.66 13.79
N TYR A 131 25.89 -16.47 13.44
CA TYR A 131 26.32 -15.40 12.54
C TYR A 131 25.88 -15.68 11.09
N PHE A 132 25.77 -16.96 10.71
CA PHE A 132 25.19 -17.40 9.45
C PHE A 132 23.79 -18.01 9.63
N ARG A 133 23.00 -17.97 8.57
CA ARG A 133 21.66 -18.58 8.50
C ARG A 133 21.71 -20.09 8.68
N ASP A 134 20.60 -20.66 9.12
CA ASP A 134 20.49 -22.10 9.35
C ASP A 134 20.67 -22.96 8.09
N ASP A 135 20.38 -22.41 6.91
CA ASP A 135 20.54 -23.09 5.61
C ASP A 135 21.97 -22.95 5.01
N ALA A 136 22.90 -22.35 5.75
CA ALA A 136 24.29 -22.25 5.33
C ALA A 136 24.96 -23.64 5.27
N PRO A 137 25.77 -23.92 4.23
CA PRO A 137 26.63 -25.10 4.17
C PRO A 137 27.49 -25.29 5.43
N PRO A 138 27.77 -26.54 5.86
CA PRO A 138 28.59 -26.81 7.05
C PRO A 138 29.97 -26.15 7.02
N GLU A 139 30.61 -26.11 5.85
CA GLU A 139 31.90 -25.45 5.60
C GLU A 139 31.86 -23.93 5.86
N ILE A 140 30.70 -23.29 5.67
CA ILE A 140 30.49 -21.87 5.96
C ILE A 140 30.20 -21.68 7.45
N LYS A 141 29.36 -22.54 8.06
CA LYS A 141 29.11 -22.50 9.51
C LYS A 141 30.38 -22.71 10.33
N ALA A 142 31.34 -23.50 9.83
CA ALA A 142 32.63 -23.71 10.49
C ALA A 142 33.46 -22.41 10.64
N LEU A 143 33.20 -21.38 9.82
CA LEU A 143 33.86 -20.07 9.94
C LEU A 143 33.45 -19.32 11.20
N GLU A 144 32.33 -19.68 11.86
CA GLU A 144 31.89 -19.05 13.12
C GLU A 144 32.85 -19.27 14.28
N ASN A 145 33.70 -20.31 14.21
CA ASN A 145 34.70 -20.59 15.24
C ASN A 145 35.76 -19.48 15.35
N ASP A 146 35.98 -18.70 14.28
CA ASP A 146 36.86 -17.52 14.27
C ASP A 146 36.41 -16.50 13.21
N LEU A 147 35.45 -15.65 13.56
CA LEU A 147 34.93 -14.59 12.69
C LEU A 147 35.96 -13.48 12.36
N SER A 148 37.07 -13.43 13.10
CA SER A 148 38.11 -12.41 12.92
C SER A 148 39.08 -12.78 11.79
N ASN A 149 39.25 -14.08 11.53
CA ASN A 149 40.12 -14.57 10.48
C ASN A 149 39.44 -14.50 9.10
N ARG A 150 39.62 -13.38 8.41
CA ARG A 150 39.08 -13.12 7.07
C ARG A 150 39.93 -13.65 5.91
N THR A 151 40.94 -14.50 6.18
CA THR A 151 41.85 -15.03 5.14
C THR A 151 41.29 -16.26 4.41
N ASN A 152 40.25 -16.90 4.93
CA ASN A 152 39.63 -18.08 4.31
C ASN A 152 38.88 -17.70 3.01
N PRO A 153 39.16 -18.33 1.86
CA PRO A 153 38.51 -17.98 0.58
C PRO A 153 36.99 -18.22 0.56
N LEU A 154 36.45 -18.97 1.54
CA LEU A 154 35.01 -19.17 1.67
C LEU A 154 34.26 -17.90 2.10
N TRP A 155 34.95 -16.86 2.59
CA TRP A 155 34.30 -15.64 3.07
C TRP A 155 33.43 -14.95 2.01
N ASP A 156 33.88 -14.89 0.75
CA ASP A 156 33.11 -14.30 -0.35
C ASP A 156 31.77 -15.01 -0.58
N ARG A 157 31.74 -16.33 -0.37
CA ARG A 157 30.53 -17.13 -0.46
C ARG A 157 29.72 -17.04 0.84
N ALA A 158 30.40 -16.98 1.99
CA ALA A 158 29.81 -16.91 3.33
C ALA A 158 29.00 -15.64 3.56
N MET A 159 29.41 -14.51 2.97
CA MET A 159 28.69 -13.24 3.07
C MET A 159 27.21 -13.35 2.62
N LYS A 160 26.90 -14.27 1.70
CA LYS A 160 25.51 -14.51 1.23
C LYS A 160 24.62 -15.23 2.26
N TYR A 161 25.24 -15.81 3.28
CA TYR A 161 24.58 -16.55 4.35
C TYR A 161 24.62 -15.81 5.67
N VAL A 162 25.10 -14.56 5.73
CA VAL A 162 25.08 -13.80 6.99
C VAL A 162 23.64 -13.64 7.45
N ASN A 163 23.44 -13.85 8.74
CA ASN A 163 22.17 -13.77 9.42
C ASN A 163 21.80 -12.30 9.69
N GLU A 164 21.61 -11.53 8.63
CA GLU A 164 21.14 -10.14 8.72
C GLU A 164 19.62 -10.12 8.90
N PRO A 165 19.05 -9.13 9.61
CA PRO A 165 17.60 -8.99 9.71
C PRO A 165 16.97 -8.87 8.32
N GLU A 166 16.00 -9.75 8.02
CA GLU A 166 15.24 -9.66 6.77
C GLU A 166 13.75 -9.51 7.08
N PHE A 167 13.28 -8.26 7.02
CA PHE A 167 11.91 -7.93 7.33
C PHE A 167 10.95 -8.33 6.21
N VAL A 168 9.93 -9.11 6.56
CA VAL A 168 8.86 -9.54 5.66
C VAL A 168 7.54 -8.98 6.13
N TYR A 169 6.80 -8.36 5.21
CA TYR A 169 5.44 -7.89 5.46
C TYR A 169 4.39 -8.88 4.93
N LYS A 170 3.37 -9.14 5.75
CA LYS A 170 2.22 -10.00 5.37
C LYS A 170 0.91 -9.40 5.86
N ILE A 171 -0.16 -9.66 5.12
CA ILE A 171 -1.53 -9.42 5.61
C ILE A 171 -1.83 -10.45 6.71
N LYS A 172 -2.11 -9.97 7.91
CA LYS A 172 -2.44 -10.80 9.07
C LYS A 172 -3.93 -11.18 9.08
N SER A 173 -4.81 -10.21 8.83
CA SER A 173 -6.25 -10.46 8.75
C SER A 173 -6.97 -9.40 7.93
N VAL A 174 -8.10 -9.82 7.35
CA VAL A 174 -9.05 -8.97 6.63
C VAL A 174 -10.44 -9.28 7.19
N ASN A 175 -11.03 -8.30 7.89
CA ASN A 175 -12.35 -8.45 8.49
C ASN A 175 -13.33 -7.50 7.82
N LEU A 176 -14.55 -8.00 7.57
CA LEU A 176 -15.67 -7.22 7.02
C LEU A 176 -16.84 -7.32 7.99
N TYR A 177 -17.47 -6.20 8.28
CA TYR A 177 -18.58 -6.15 9.22
C TYR A 177 -19.52 -5.01 8.86
N ARG A 178 -20.82 -5.18 9.15
CA ARG A 178 -21.79 -4.09 9.08
C ARG A 178 -21.91 -3.51 10.48
N THR A 179 -21.98 -2.20 10.60
CA THR A 179 -22.45 -1.58 11.83
C THR A 179 -23.96 -1.80 11.91
N GLY A 180 -24.41 -2.46 12.98
CA GLY A 180 -25.82 -2.78 13.26
C GLY A 180 -26.08 -4.29 13.33
N ARG A 181 -26.79 -4.82 14.32
CA ARG A 181 -27.81 -4.17 15.15
C ARG A 181 -27.31 -3.70 16.51
#